data_AF-A0A7W1DYH9-F1
#
_entry.id   AF-A0A7W1DYH9-F1
#
_cell.length_a   1.000
_cell.length_b   1.000
_cell.length_c   1.000
_cell.angle_alpha   90.00
_cell.angle_beta   90.00
_cell.angle_gamma   90.00
#
_symmetry.space_group_name_H-M   'P 1'
#
loop_
_entity.id
_entity.type
_entity.pdbx_description
1 polymer ?
#
loop_
_entity_poly.entity_id
_entity_poly.type
_entity_poly.pdbx_seq_one_letter_code
_entity_poly.pdbx_strand_id
1 'polypeptide(L)' 'ATEILASLGIDAGYDASSTDANIPISRGIPAVCVGLTTGGNVHREDEYIDLAPIERGISQLALLALALAEGGANSR' A
#
# COMPACT_ATOMS: atom_id res chain seq x y z
N ALA A 1 -6.19 -5.83 1.62
CA ALA A 1 -5.62 -4.59 1.03
C ALA A 1 -6.58 -3.97 0.01
N THR A 2 -6.96 -4.69 -1.05
CA THR A 2 -7.93 -4.21 -2.07
C THR A 2 -9.32 -3.90 -1.50
N GLU A 3 -9.82 -4.69 -0.55
CA GLU A 3 -11.09 -4.42 0.15
C GLU A 3 -11.05 -3.10 0.94
N ILE A 4 -9.89 -2.76 1.52
CA ILE A 4 -9.69 -1.50 2.25
C ILE A 4 -9.61 -0.32 1.27
N LEU A 5 -8.98 -0.50 0.11
CA LEU A 5 -9.01 0.51 -0.96
C LEU A 5 -10.46 0.79 -1.40
N ALA A 6 -11.25 -0.26 -1.63
CA ALA A 6 -12.65 -0.14 -2.01
C ALA A 6 -13.50 0.56 -0.93
N SER A 7 -13.28 0.27 0.35
CA SER A 7 -14.00 0.93 1.44
C SER A 7 -13.68 2.42 1.58
N LEU A 8 -12.52 2.85 1.08
CA LEU A 8 -12.10 4.26 1.00
C LEU A 8 -12.49 4.94 -0.32
N GLY A 9 -13.20 4.23 -1.21
CA GLY A 9 -13.57 4.73 -2.53
C GLY A 9 -12.36 4.95 -3.45
N ILE A 10 -11.33 4.12 -3.32
CA ILE A 10 -10.12 4.15 -4.16
C ILE A 10 -10.11 2.91 -5.06
N ASP A 11 -10.03 3.13 -6.36
CA ASP A 11 -9.87 2.04 -7.32
C ASP A 11 -8.44 1.50 -7.27
N ALA A 12 -8.31 0.17 -7.20
CA ALA A 12 -7.01 -0.48 -7.19
C ALA A 12 -6.37 -0.40 -8.59
N GLY A 13 -5.22 0.27 -8.68
CA GLY A 13 -4.34 0.21 -9.84
C GLY A 13 -3.41 -1.00 -9.78
N TYR A 14 -3.16 -1.63 -10.92
CA TYR A 14 -2.18 -2.71 -11.05
C TYR A 14 -1.07 -2.28 -11.98
N ASP A 15 0.17 -2.36 -11.48
CA ASP A 15 1.36 -2.07 -12.27
C ASP A 15 2.51 -3.02 -11.85
N ALA A 16 3.44 -3.24 -12.76
CA ALA A 16 4.62 -4.05 -12.51
C ALA A 16 5.75 -3.15 -11.97
N SER A 17 6.10 -3.30 -10.69
CA SER A 17 7.21 -2.56 -10.08
C SER A 17 7.95 -3.40 -9.05
N SER A 18 9.25 -3.14 -8.89
CA SER A 18 10.07 -3.77 -7.86
C SER A 18 10.02 -2.95 -6.59
N THR A 19 9.77 -3.62 -5.47
CA THR A 19 9.69 -3.00 -4.13
C THR A 19 10.45 -3.85 -3.12
N ASP A 20 10.64 -3.34 -1.91
CA ASP A 20 11.27 -4.10 -0.82
C ASP A 20 10.48 -5.38 -0.45
N ALA A 21 9.19 -5.46 -0.83
CA ALA A 21 8.36 -6.66 -0.64
C ALA A 21 8.90 -7.89 -1.41
N ASN A 22 9.72 -7.68 -2.45
CA ASN A 22 10.30 -8.78 -3.23
C ASN A 22 11.18 -9.70 -2.38
N ILE A 23 11.95 -9.15 -1.44
CA ILE A 23 12.87 -9.95 -0.60
C ILE A 23 12.09 -10.87 0.35
N PRO A 24 11.12 -10.41 1.17
CA PRO A 24 10.27 -11.29 1.95
C PRO A 24 9.54 -12.35 1.10
N ILE A 25 8.97 -11.96 -0.04
CA ILE A 25 8.25 -12.88 -0.93
C ILE A 25 9.16 -14.01 -1.42
N SER A 26 10.39 -13.69 -1.85
CA SER A 26 11.38 -14.70 -2.27
C SER A 26 11.78 -15.69 -1.16
N ARG A 27 11.56 -15.32 0.10
CA ARG A 27 11.83 -16.14 1.29
C ARG A 27 10.58 -16.88 1.80
N GLY A 28 9.46 -16.83 1.06
CA GLY A 28 8.20 -17.43 1.45
C GLY A 28 7.46 -16.67 2.57
N ILE A 29 7.84 -15.42 2.83
CA ILE A 29 7.17 -14.57 3.82
C ILE A 29 6.14 -13.70 3.08
N PRO A 30 4.84 -13.79 3.41
CA PRO A 30 3.83 -12.92 2.81
C PRO A 30 4.15 -11.45 3.06
N ALA A 31 4.21 -10.64 2.00
CA ALA A 31 4.45 -9.21 2.08
C ALA A 31 3.71 -8.47 0.97
N VAL A 32 3.37 -7.21 1.24
CA VAL A 32 2.73 -6.29 0.29
C VAL A 32 3.35 -4.92 0.44
N CYS A 33 3.57 -4.23 -0.67
CA CYS A 33 3.89 -2.80 -0.69
C CYS A 33 2.59 -2.01 -0.91
N VAL A 34 2.37 -0.94 -0.14
CA VAL A 34 1.19 -0.09 -0.27
C VAL A 34 1.63 1.36 -0.50
N GLY A 35 1.05 1.99 -1.51
CA GLY A 35 1.23 3.43 -1.76
C GLY A 35 0.37 4.29 -0.84
N LEU A 36 0.80 5.52 -0.58
CA LEU A 36 0.04 6.53 0.18
C LEU A 36 -0.55 7.64 -0.71
N THR A 37 0.04 7.86 -1.88
CA THR A 37 -0.41 8.87 -2.83
C THR A 37 0.06 8.51 -4.23
N THR A 38 -0.35 9.31 -5.20
CA THR A 38 0.11 9.27 -6.58
C THR A 38 1.23 10.28 -6.80
N GLY A 39 1.94 10.14 -7.91
CA GLY A 39 3.04 10.99 -8.28
C GLY A 39 3.57 10.60 -9.65
N GLY A 40 4.65 11.23 -10.07
CA GLY A 40 5.23 10.99 -11.38
C GLY A 40 6.68 11.37 -11.46
N ASN A 41 7.26 11.09 -12.63
CA ASN A 41 8.65 11.45 -12.96
C ASN A 41 9.69 10.83 -12.02
N VAL A 42 9.43 9.61 -11.52
CA VAL A 42 10.37 8.87 -10.66
C VAL A 42 11.75 8.82 -11.33
N HIS A 43 12.80 9.14 -10.57
CA HIS A 43 14.19 9.24 -11.03
C HIS A 43 14.49 10.40 -11.99
N ARG A 44 13.72 11.49 -11.91
CA ARG A 44 13.99 12.75 -12.63
C ARG A 44 14.07 13.92 -11.63
N GLU A 45 14.65 15.04 -12.06
CA GLU A 45 14.73 16.25 -11.22
C GLU A 45 13.36 16.89 -10.96
N ASP A 46 12.39 16.62 -11.83
CA ASP A 46 11.00 17.06 -11.74
C ASP A 46 10.07 15.98 -11.16
N GLU A 47 10.60 15.09 -10.32
CA GLU A 47 9.84 14.12 -9.53
C GLU A 47 8.88 14.84 -8.57
N TYR A 48 7.64 14.35 -8.49
CA TYR A 48 6.60 14.95 -7.66
C TYR A 48 5.64 13.92 -7.08
N ILE A 49 4.90 14.36 -6.06
CA ILE A 49 3.76 13.64 -5.49
C ILE A 49 2.53 14.54 -5.47
N ASP A 50 1.35 13.93 -5.53
CA ASP A 50 0.09 14.61 -5.27
C ASP A 50 -0.16 14.71 -3.77
N LEU A 51 -0.53 15.89 -3.28
CA LEU A 51 -0.79 16.08 -1.84
C LEU A 51 -2.21 15.68 -1.44
N ALA A 52 -3.18 15.90 -2.32
CA ALA A 52 -4.60 15.66 -2.04
C ALA A 52 -4.93 14.21 -1.61
N PRO A 53 -4.30 13.15 -2.16
CA PRO A 53 -4.61 11.77 -1.76
C PRO A 53 -3.98 11.31 -0.42
N ILE A 54 -3.00 12.05 0.14
CA ILE A 54 -2.17 11.57 1.27
C ILE A 54 -3.02 11.16 2.48
N GLU A 55 -4.02 11.94 2.86
CA GLU A 55 -4.90 11.64 4.01
C GLU A 55 -5.59 10.27 3.85
N ARG A 56 -6.11 9.99 2.65
CA ARG A 56 -6.76 8.71 2.35
C ARG A 56 -5.76 7.56 2.31
N GLY A 57 -4.55 7.79 1.77
CA GLY A 57 -3.50 6.76 1.80
C GLY A 57 -2.99 6.42 3.19
N ILE A 58 -2.89 7.40 4.09
CA ILE A 58 -2.58 7.16 5.51
C ILE A 58 -3.71 6.33 6.16
N SER A 59 -4.97 6.66 5.83
CA SER A 59 -6.13 5.91 6.32
C SER A 59 -6.08 4.44 5.86
N GLN A 60 -5.70 4.18 4.60
CA GLN A 60 -5.50 2.83 4.08
C GLN A 60 -4.43 2.07 4.87
N LEU A 61 -3.28 2.69 5.15
CA LEU A 61 -2.20 2.07 5.91
C LEU A 61 -2.66 1.71 7.34
N ALA A 62 -3.33 2.64 8.02
CA ALA A 62 -3.83 2.42 9.37
C ALA A 62 -4.87 1.28 9.43
N LEU A 63 -5.83 1.28 8.51
CA LEU A 63 -6.84 0.22 8.41
C LEU A 63 -6.22 -1.14 8.10
N LEU A 64 -5.18 -1.18 7.26
CA LEU A 64 -4.49 -2.43 6.94
C LEU A 64 -3.74 -2.98 8.17
N ALA A 65 -3.05 -2.12 8.91
CA ALA A 65 -2.37 -2.51 10.14
C ALA A 65 -3.36 -3.02 11.20
N LEU A 66 -4.51 -2.36 11.36
CA LEU A 66 -5.55 -2.77 12.29
C LEU A 66 -6.15 -4.14 11.90
N ALA A 67 -6.52 -4.31 10.63
CA ALA A 67 -7.08 -5.57 10.14
C ALA A 67 -6.12 -6.76 10.33
N LEU A 68 -4.81 -6.53 10.15
CA LEU A 68 -3.78 -7.55 10.41
C LEU A 68 -3.61 -7.84 11.90
N ALA A 69 -3.69 -6.82 12.77
CA ALA A 69 -3.62 -7.01 14.21
C ALA A 69 -4.82 -7.83 14.74
N GLU A 70 -6.02 -7.56 14.22
CA GLU A 70 -7.25 -8.30 14.57
C GLU A 70 -7.26 -9.72 13.99
N GLY A 71 -6.91 -9.88 12.71
CA GLY A 71 -6.83 -11.20 12.07
C GLY A 71 -5.74 -12.10 12.67
N GLY A 72 -4.62 -11.51 13.11
CA GLY A 72 -3.56 -12.20 13.84
C GLY A 72 -3.97 -12.62 15.26
N ALA A 73 -4.93 -11.92 15.87
CA ALA A 73 -5.51 -12.29 17.16
C ALA A 73 -6.51 -13.47 17.03
N ASN A 74 -7.26 -13.55 15.92
CA ASN A 74 -8.20 -14.64 15.64
C ASN A 74 -7.54 -15.93 15.09
N SER A 75 -6.26 -15.85 14.71
CA SER A 75 -5.49 -16.99 14.20
C SER A 75 -4.60 -17.66 15.26
N ARG A 76 -4.73 -17.24 16.53
CA ARG A 76 -4.08 -17.83 17.72
C ARG A 76 -5.14 -18.50 18.60
#